data_AF-G2FXK2-F1
#
_entry.id   AF-G2FXK2-F1
#
_cell.length_a   1.000
_cell.length_b   1.000
_cell.length_c   1.000
_cell.angle_alpha   90.00
_cell.angle_beta   90.00
_cell.angle_gamma   90.00
#
_symmetry.space_group_name_H-M   'P 1'
#
loop_
_entity.id
_entity.type
_entity.pdbx_description
1 polymer ?
#
loop_
_entity_poly.entity_id
_entity_poly.type
_entity_poly.pdbx_seq_one_letter_code
_entity_poly.pdbx_strand_id
1 'polypeptide(L)'
;MLLTITYIKSYFKPVIKETSDQIQITIRGITLRGNSWPEIFEKVQLTIDSLKKQLNFNSSHTINMSMSSGTHGKWNVGAVMLKNTLKTLEAFQEFSDKNI
;
A
#
# COMPACT_ATOMS: atom_id res chain seq x y z
N MET A 1 -6.88 -2.76 -31.83
CA MET A 1 -7.30 -2.04 -30.60
C MET A 1 -6.02 -1.63 -29.89
N LEU A 2 -5.64 -0.36 -29.96
CA LEU A 2 -4.39 0.13 -29.36
C LEU A 2 -4.61 0.33 -27.86
N LEU A 3 -4.02 -0.52 -27.04
CA LEU A 3 -3.96 -0.36 -25.58
C LEU A 3 -2.98 0.77 -25.28
N THR A 4 -3.51 1.98 -25.12
CA THR A 4 -2.74 3.15 -24.67
C THR A 4 -2.34 2.92 -23.21
N ILE A 5 -1.12 2.45 -22.97
CA ILE A 5 -0.58 2.33 -21.62
C ILE A 5 -0.16 3.72 -21.15
N THR A 6 -1.08 4.41 -20.48
CA THR A 6 -0.80 5.70 -19.85
C THR A 6 0.07 5.48 -18.63
N TYR A 7 1.37 5.74 -18.76
CA TYR A 7 2.28 5.81 -17.62
C TYR A 7 1.96 7.05 -16.79
N ILE A 8 1.16 6.90 -15.75
CA ILE A 8 0.98 7.95 -14.76
C ILE A 8 2.12 7.81 -13.75
N LYS A 9 2.80 8.92 -13.45
CA LYS A 9 3.71 9.13 -12.30
C LYS A 9 2.96 8.93 -10.96
N SER A 10 2.28 7.80 -10.77
CA SER A 10 1.31 7.60 -9.71
C SER A 10 1.93 6.89 -8.51
N TYR A 11 2.78 7.61 -7.80
CA TYR A 11 2.98 7.30 -6.38
C TYR A 11 1.74 7.65 -5.53
N PHE A 12 0.67 8.18 -6.15
CA PHE A 12 -0.56 8.62 -5.48
C PHE A 12 -1.87 8.13 -6.09
N LYS A 13 -1.95 7.83 -7.40
CA LYS A 13 -3.20 7.40 -8.04
C LYS A 13 -3.18 5.89 -8.32
N PRO A 14 -4.24 5.15 -7.97
CA PRO A 14 -4.39 3.75 -8.38
C PRO A 14 -4.37 3.66 -9.91
N VAL A 15 -3.62 2.71 -10.44
CA VAL A 15 -3.67 2.37 -11.88
C VAL A 15 -4.51 1.12 -12.04
N ILE A 16 -5.57 1.22 -12.84
CA ILE A 16 -6.50 0.12 -13.10
C ILE A 16 -6.31 -0.28 -14.57
N LYS A 17 -6.11 -1.57 -14.80
CA LYS A 17 -6.04 -2.18 -16.13
C LYS A 17 -7.07 -3.29 -16.17
N GLU A 18 -8.03 -3.15 -17.06
CA GLU A 18 -9.09 -4.14 -17.24
C GLU A 18 -8.98 -4.75 -18.64
N THR A 19 -9.05 -6.07 -18.67
CA THR A 19 -9.10 -6.90 -19.87
C THR A 19 -10.32 -7.81 -19.74
N SER A 20 -10.73 -8.49 -20.82
CA SER A 20 -11.93 -9.34 -20.85
C SER A 20 -12.01 -10.36 -19.72
N ASP A 21 -10.86 -10.84 -19.24
CA ASP A 21 -10.78 -11.94 -18.26
C ASP A 21 -10.05 -11.56 -16.96
N GLN A 22 -9.55 -10.33 -16.87
CA GLN A 22 -8.70 -9.92 -15.76
C GLN A 22 -8.75 -8.42 -15.49
N ILE A 23 -8.89 -8.10 -14.20
CA ILE A 23 -8.72 -6.79 -13.61
C ILE A 23 -7.38 -6.78 -12.87
N GLN A 24 -6.56 -5.77 -13.13
CA GLN A 24 -5.31 -5.51 -12.42
C GLN A 24 -5.34 -4.10 -11.84
N ILE A 25 -5.10 -3.99 -10.54
CA ILE A 25 -5.00 -2.71 -9.84
C ILE A 25 -3.60 -2.57 -9.25
N THR A 26 -2.96 -1.43 -9.46
CA THR A 26 -1.66 -1.10 -8.87
C THR A 26 -1.77 0.14 -8.00
N ILE A 27 -1.54 -0.01 -6.70
CA ILE A 27 -1.56 1.06 -5.70
C ILE A 27 -0.18 1.14 -5.05
N ARG A 28 0.50 2.28 -5.20
CA ARG A 28 1.85 2.53 -4.64
C ARG A 28 2.86 1.39 -4.88
N GLY A 29 2.82 0.79 -6.07
CA GLY A 29 3.71 -0.30 -6.48
C GLY A 29 3.23 -1.70 -6.10
N ILE A 30 2.20 -1.83 -5.27
CA ILE A 30 1.56 -3.12 -4.96
C ILE A 30 0.54 -3.42 -6.04
N THR A 31 0.69 -4.56 -6.71
CA THR A 31 -0.21 -4.99 -7.78
C THR A 31 -1.13 -6.10 -7.30
N LEU A 32 -2.44 -5.89 -7.40
CA LEU A 32 -3.48 -6.87 -7.20
C LEU A 32 -4.06 -7.29 -8.55
N ARG A 33 -4.37 -8.57 -8.70
CA ARG A 33 -5.00 -9.12 -9.90
C ARG A 33 -6.17 -9.99 -9.48
N GLY A 34 -7.25 -9.97 -10.25
CA GLY A 34 -8.43 -10.79 -10.03
C GLY A 34 -9.27 -10.83 -11.30
N ASN A 35 -10.22 -11.76 -11.36
CA ASN A 35 -11.09 -11.94 -12.52
C ASN A 35 -12.41 -11.20 -12.36
N SER A 36 -12.68 -10.64 -11.17
CA SER A 36 -13.88 -9.88 -10.86
C SER A 36 -13.61 -8.75 -9.86
N TRP A 37 -14.44 -7.71 -9.88
CA TRP A 37 -14.37 -6.60 -8.91
C TRP A 37 -14.50 -7.05 -7.45
N PRO A 38 -15.43 -7.97 -7.08
CA PRO A 38 -15.50 -8.50 -5.72
C PRO A 38 -14.20 -9.16 -5.25
N GLU A 39 -13.55 -9.94 -6.10
CA GLU A 39 -12.27 -10.58 -5.77
C GLU A 39 -11.16 -9.54 -5.56
N ILE A 40 -11.17 -8.47 -6.36
CA ILE A 40 -10.25 -7.35 -6.19
C ILE A 40 -10.48 -6.64 -4.86
N PHE A 41 -11.75 -6.39 -4.48
CA PHE A 41 -12.07 -5.74 -3.20
C PHE A 41 -11.68 -6.61 -2.00
N GLU A 42 -11.88 -7.92 -2.07
CA GLU A 42 -11.40 -8.85 -1.04
C GLU A 42 -9.87 -8.76 -0.91
N LYS A 43 -9.14 -8.77 -2.03
CA LYS A 43 -7.67 -8.63 -2.04
C LYS A 43 -7.20 -7.28 -1.50
N VAL A 44 -7.93 -6.20 -1.77
CA VAL A 44 -7.69 -4.87 -1.18
C VAL A 44 -7.84 -4.93 0.33
N GLN A 45 -8.94 -5.51 0.84
CA GLN A 45 -9.21 -5.61 2.27
C GLN A 45 -8.16 -6.47 3.00
N LEU A 46 -7.78 -7.62 2.43
CA LEU A 46 -6.70 -8.46 2.96
C LEU A 46 -5.36 -7.72 3.01
N THR A 47 -5.09 -6.87 2.02
CA THR A 47 -3.88 -6.04 1.98
C THR A 47 -3.92 -4.99 3.08
N ILE A 48 -5.06 -4.31 3.29
CA ILE A 48 -5.27 -3.35 4.38
C ILE A 48 -5.02 -4.01 5.75
N ASP A 49 -5.58 -5.19 5.98
CA ASP A 49 -5.43 -5.89 7.26
C ASP A 49 -3.99 -6.36 7.51
N SER A 50 -3.31 -6.81 6.45
CA SER A 50 -1.88 -7.14 6.50
C SER A 50 -1.02 -5.91 6.87
N LEU A 51 -1.27 -4.76 6.23
CA LEU A 51 -0.55 -3.51 6.50
C LEU A 51 -0.80 -3.02 7.94
N LYS A 52 -2.03 -3.12 8.45
CA LYS A 52 -2.35 -2.81 9.86
C LYS A 52 -1.58 -3.68 10.84
N LYS A 53 -1.51 -5.01 10.58
CA LYS A 53 -0.71 -5.94 11.40
C LYS A 53 0.77 -5.58 11.37
N GLN A 54 1.32 -5.25 10.20
CA GLN A 54 2.71 -4.81 10.05
C GLN A 54 2.99 -3.51 10.80
N LEU A 55 2.07 -2.54 10.78
CA LEU A 55 2.22 -1.30 11.55
C LEU A 55 2.27 -1.56 13.05
N ASN A 56 1.40 -2.44 13.56
CA ASN A 56 1.40 -2.81 14.98
C ASN A 56 2.70 -3.52 15.39
N PHE A 57 3.23 -4.38 14.52
CA PHE A 57 4.52 -5.02 14.76
C PHE A 57 5.68 -3.99 14.72
N ASN A 58 5.74 -3.17 13.69
CA ASN A 58 6.82 -2.20 13.49
C ASN A 58 6.81 -1.07 14.53
N SER A 59 5.64 -0.67 15.05
CA SER A 59 5.53 0.33 16.10
C SER A 59 6.15 -0.17 17.41
N SER A 60 5.85 -1.41 17.80
CA SER A 60 6.48 -2.05 18.96
C SER A 60 8.01 -2.16 18.82
N HIS A 61 8.49 -2.49 17.62
CA HIS A 61 9.92 -2.59 17.33
C HIS A 61 10.64 -1.22 17.33
N THR A 62 9.99 -0.18 16.81
CA THR A 62 10.57 1.17 16.74
C THR A 62 10.66 1.83 18.11
N ILE A 63 9.67 1.59 19.00
CA ILE A 63 9.72 2.01 20.40
C ILE A 63 10.94 1.38 21.09
N ASN A 64 11.19 0.09 20.87
CA ASN A 64 12.34 -0.62 21.45
C ASN A 64 13.69 -0.09 20.94
N MET A 65 13.79 0.34 19.67
CA MET A 65 15.03 0.92 19.12
C MET A 65 15.27 2.37 19.54
N SER A 66 14.21 3.14 19.81
CA SER A 66 14.33 4.55 20.23
C SER A 66 14.91 4.72 21.64
N MET A 67 14.84 3.68 22.48
CA MET A 67 15.37 3.66 23.83
C MET A 67 16.90 3.49 23.90
N SER A 68 17.58 3.08 22.81
CA SER A 68 18.96 2.59 22.89
C SER A 68 20.08 3.51 22.41
N SER A 69 19.84 4.71 21.84
CA SER A 69 20.97 5.63 21.59
C SER A 69 20.63 7.12 21.36
N GLY A 70 21.27 7.96 22.18
CA GLY A 70 21.94 9.24 21.89
C GLY A 70 21.40 10.18 20.81
N THR A 71 21.01 11.37 21.29
CA THR A 71 21.16 12.71 20.67
C THR A 71 22.13 12.77 19.49
N HIS A 72 21.64 12.53 18.26
CA HIS A 72 21.97 13.18 16.97
C HIS A 72 21.24 12.39 15.87
N GLY A 73 20.66 13.08 14.89
CA GLY A 73 19.71 12.57 13.89
C GLY A 73 20.20 11.40 13.02
N LYS A 74 20.23 10.19 13.59
CA LYS A 74 20.44 8.96 12.84
C LYS A 74 19.18 8.65 12.04
N TRP A 75 19.37 8.28 10.78
CA TRP A 75 18.33 7.72 9.92
C TRP A 75 17.70 6.51 10.62
N ASN A 76 16.54 6.72 11.24
CA ASN A 76 15.80 5.65 11.89
C ASN A 76 15.04 4.88 10.80
N VAL A 77 15.65 3.80 10.31
CA VAL A 77 15.09 2.93 9.27
C VAL A 77 13.70 2.41 9.68
N GLY A 78 13.48 2.13 10.97
CA GLY A 78 12.16 1.74 11.50
C GLY A 78 11.11 2.83 11.30
N ALA A 79 11.44 4.09 11.61
CA ALA A 79 10.56 5.23 11.41
C ALA A 79 10.27 5.50 9.91
N VAL A 80 11.26 5.32 9.03
CA VAL A 80 11.08 5.46 7.57
C VAL A 80 10.16 4.37 7.03
N MET A 81 10.36 3.12 7.45
CA MET A 81 9.51 1.99 7.05
C MET A 81 8.07 2.18 7.55
N LEU A 82 7.88 2.56 8.82
CA LEU A 82 6.57 2.90 9.39
C LEU A 82 5.85 3.97 8.56
N LYS A 83 6.54 5.07 8.23
CA LYS A 83 5.97 6.16 7.43
C LYS A 83 5.56 5.69 6.03
N ASN A 84 6.33 4.80 5.41
CA ASN A 84 5.98 4.26 4.09
C ASN A 84 4.80 3.27 4.17
N THR A 85 4.77 2.41 5.19
CA THR A 85 3.64 1.50 5.44
C THR A 85 2.36 2.27 5.71
N LEU A 86 2.40 3.35 6.51
CA LEU A 86 1.26 4.24 6.76
C LEU A 86 0.74 4.86 5.46
N LYS A 87 1.61 5.49 4.67
CA LYS A 87 1.21 6.06 3.37
C LYS A 87 0.64 5.03 2.40
N THR A 88 1.11 3.79 2.50
CA THR A 88 0.58 2.68 1.70
C THR A 88 -0.80 2.30 2.16
N LEU A 89 -0.99 2.14 3.47
CA LEU A 89 -2.29 1.88 4.07
C LEU A 89 -3.32 2.97 3.71
N GLU A 90 -2.96 4.25 3.87
CA GLU A 90 -3.81 5.40 3.51
C GLU A 90 -4.28 5.32 2.06
N ALA A 91 -3.38 5.00 1.12
CA ALA A 91 -3.74 4.91 -0.30
C ALA A 91 -4.69 3.73 -0.60
N PHE A 92 -4.54 2.60 0.12
CA PHE A 92 -5.47 1.47 -0.01
C PHE A 92 -6.83 1.78 0.61
N GLN A 93 -6.87 2.47 1.76
CA GLN A 93 -8.12 2.90 2.39
C GLN A 93 -8.85 3.93 1.52
N GLU A 94 -8.15 4.95 1.02
CA GLU A 94 -8.75 5.94 0.12
C GLU A 94 -9.31 5.30 -1.16
N PHE A 95 -8.64 4.27 -1.67
CA PHE A 95 -9.17 3.50 -2.79
C PHE A 95 -10.44 2.74 -2.41
N SER A 96 -10.45 2.08 -1.26
CA SER A 96 -11.60 1.35 -0.73
C SER A 96 -12.81 2.28 -0.55
N ASP A 97 -12.65 3.40 0.15
CA ASP A 97 -13.74 4.34 0.49
C ASP A 97 -14.37 5.00 -0.74
N LYS A 98 -13.65 5.07 -1.87
CA LYS A 98 -14.14 5.69 -3.12
C LYS A 98 -14.84 4.71 -4.05
N ASN A 99 -14.64 3.40 -3.87
CA ASN A 99 -15.09 2.38 -4.84
C ASN A 99 -15.97 1.29 -4.21
N ILE A 100 -16.15 1.30 -2.90
CA ILE A 100 -17.09 0.47 -2.12
C ILE A 100 -18.13 1.39 -1.51
#